data_AF-A0A084FVH4-F1
#
_entry.id   AF-A0A084FVH4-F1
#
_cell.length_a   1.000
_cell.length_b   1.000
_cell.length_c   1.000
_cell.angle_alpha   90.00
_cell.angle_beta   90.00
_cell.angle_gamma   90.00
#
_symmetry.space_group_name_H-M   'P 1'
#
loop_
_entity.id
_entity.type
_entity.pdbx_description
1 polymer ?
#
loop_
_entity_poly.entity_id
_entity_poly.type
_entity_poly.pdbx_seq_one_letter_code
_entity_poly.pdbx_strand_id
1 'polypeptide(L)'
;MNTARSFWFGWGSLCVAGAGAYFFAKKSINADRAANLEERRQRKLRDAALAEQQYLATQNGQKEAPRTDAVGSPSQEGSQDPAPTRHAPENEHQRVYEKSKYESDKPFVSRKGDRFS
;
A
#
# COMPACT_ATOMS: atom_id res chain seq x y z
N MET A 1 13.01 -19.79 -58.81
CA MET A 1 12.22 -20.27 -57.65
C MET A 1 11.60 -19.11 -56.87
N ASN A 2 11.05 -18.09 -57.55
CA ASN A 2 10.42 -16.94 -56.91
C ASN A 2 9.15 -16.62 -57.70
N THR A 3 8.03 -17.29 -57.40
CA THR A 3 6.76 -17.00 -58.10
C THR A 3 5.92 -16.09 -57.21
N ALA A 4 5.15 -15.17 -57.81
CA ALA A 4 4.25 -14.31 -57.05
C ALA A 4 3.37 -15.09 -56.07
N ARG A 5 3.02 -16.34 -56.42
CA ARG A 5 2.28 -17.27 -55.56
C ARG A 5 2.97 -17.52 -54.22
N SER A 6 4.27 -17.82 -54.20
CA SER A 6 5.00 -18.08 -52.96
C SER A 6 5.14 -16.82 -52.09
N PHE A 7 5.20 -15.63 -52.71
CA PHE A 7 5.17 -14.36 -51.99
C PHE A 7 3.83 -14.15 -51.29
N TRP A 8 2.70 -14.37 -51.98
CA TRP A 8 1.37 -14.26 -51.41
C TRP A 8 1.11 -15.29 -50.29
N PHE A 9 1.59 -16.52 -50.44
CA PHE A 9 1.50 -17.51 -49.36
C PHE A 9 2.31 -17.11 -48.12
N GLY A 10 3.52 -16.58 -48.30
CA GLY A 10 4.35 -16.09 -47.20
C GLY A 10 3.71 -14.89 -46.47
N TRP A 11 3.22 -13.91 -47.22
CA TRP A 11 2.54 -12.75 -46.67
C TRP A 11 1.21 -13.09 -46.00
N GLY A 12 0.40 -13.95 -46.63
CA GLY A 12 -0.85 -14.43 -46.05
C GLY A 12 -0.64 -15.19 -44.75
N SER A 13 0.41 -16.03 -44.69
CA SER A 13 0.79 -16.72 -43.44
C SER A 13 1.15 -15.74 -42.32
N LEU A 14 1.89 -14.66 -42.63
CA LEU A 14 2.24 -13.62 -41.65
C LEU A 14 1.00 -12.92 -41.09
N CYS A 15 0.04 -12.55 -41.96
CA CYS A 15 -1.22 -11.92 -41.53
C CYS A 15 -2.05 -12.84 -40.63
N VAL A 16 -2.19 -14.12 -40.99
CA VAL A 16 -2.94 -15.10 -40.19
C VAL A 16 -2.25 -15.36 -38.85
N ALA A 17 -0.93 -15.51 -38.84
CA ALA A 17 -0.16 -15.69 -37.61
C ALA A 17 -0.29 -14.49 -36.67
N GLY A 18 -0.19 -13.26 -37.19
CA GLY A 18 -0.37 -12.03 -36.42
C GLY A 18 -1.79 -11.86 -35.87
N ALA A 19 -2.81 -12.12 -36.69
CA ALA A 19 -4.21 -12.06 -36.26
C ALA A 19 -4.55 -13.12 -35.20
N GLY A 20 -4.01 -14.33 -35.35
CA GLY A 20 -4.14 -15.41 -34.36
C GLY A 20 -3.50 -15.04 -33.02
N ALA A 21 -2.28 -14.48 -33.04
CA ALA A 21 -1.59 -14.00 -31.85
C ALA A 21 -2.38 -12.89 -31.14
N TYR A 22 -2.94 -11.93 -31.89
CA TYR A 22 -3.77 -10.86 -31.33
C TYR A 22 -5.04 -11.40 -30.67
N PHE A 23 -5.71 -12.38 -31.29
CA PHE A 23 -6.93 -12.95 -30.73
C PHE A 23 -6.67 -13.65 -29.40
N PHE A 24 -5.62 -14.46 -29.33
CA PHE A 24 -5.25 -15.15 -28.10
C PHE A 24 -4.83 -14.17 -26.99
N ALA A 25 -4.03 -13.16 -27.32
CA ALA A 25 -3.63 -12.11 -26.38
C ALA A 25 -4.83 -11.27 -25.90
N LYS A 26 -5.77 -10.93 -26.78
CA LYS A 26 -6.97 -10.17 -26.39
C LYS A 26 -7.90 -11.00 -25.53
N LYS A 27 -7.96 -12.32 -25.76
CA LYS A 27 -8.74 -13.25 -24.93
C LYS A 27 -8.19 -13.31 -23.50
N SER A 28 -6.88 -13.40 -23.30
CA SER A 28 -6.28 -13.42 -21.96
C SER A 28 -6.47 -12.08 -21.23
N ILE A 29 -6.27 -10.96 -21.91
CA ILE A 29 -6.47 -9.61 -21.31
C ILE A 29 -7.92 -9.40 -20.88
N ASN A 30 -8.88 -9.84 -21.68
CA ASN A 30 -10.30 -9.72 -21.32
C ASN A 30 -10.67 -10.63 -20.16
N ALA A 31 -10.09 -11.83 -20.08
CA ALA A 31 -10.28 -12.73 -18.94
C ALA A 31 -9.73 -12.11 -17.65
N ASP A 32 -8.52 -11.54 -17.69
CA ASP A 32 -7.92 -10.88 -16.53
C ASP A 32 -8.74 -9.67 -16.05
N ARG A 33 -9.28 -8.88 -16.99
CA ARG A 33 -10.17 -7.75 -16.64
C ARG A 33 -11.48 -8.22 -16.01
N ALA A 34 -12.05 -9.32 -16.49
CA ALA A 34 -13.25 -9.89 -15.92
C ALA A 34 -12.99 -10.42 -14.49
N ALA A 35 -11.90 -11.16 -14.28
CA ALA A 35 -11.51 -11.68 -12.97
C ALA A 35 -11.26 -10.55 -11.95
N ASN A 36 -10.50 -9.52 -12.33
CA ASN A 36 -10.26 -8.36 -11.46
C ASN A 36 -11.55 -7.61 -11.12
N LEU A 37 -12.51 -7.56 -12.05
CA LEU A 37 -13.80 -6.92 -11.81
C LEU A 37 -14.64 -7.74 -10.83
N GLU A 38 -14.66 -9.06 -10.98
CA GLU A 38 -15.33 -9.97 -10.05
C GLU A 38 -14.73 -9.91 -8.65
N GLU A 39 -13.40 -9.91 -8.54
CA GLU A 39 -12.71 -9.76 -7.25
C GLU A 39 -13.06 -8.43 -6.57
N ARG A 40 -13.07 -7.33 -7.33
CA ARG A 40 -13.47 -6.01 -6.81
C ARG A 40 -14.92 -5.99 -6.34
N ARG A 41 -15.83 -6.68 -7.04
CA ARG A 41 -17.23 -6.83 -6.61
C ARG A 41 -17.31 -7.65 -5.32
N GLN A 42 -16.61 -8.78 -5.24
CA GLN A 42 -16.60 -9.61 -4.03
C GLN A 42 -16.02 -8.87 -2.84
N ARG A 43 -14.91 -8.15 -3.01
CA ARG A 43 -14.31 -7.33 -1.96
C ARG A 43 -15.29 -6.27 -1.48
N LYS A 44 -15.96 -5.56 -2.39
CA LYS A 44 -16.97 -4.56 -2.03
C LYS A 44 -18.14 -5.17 -1.23
N LEU A 45 -18.59 -6.37 -1.60
CA LEU A 45 -19.65 -7.07 -0.85
C LEU A 45 -19.18 -7.47 0.56
N ARG A 46 -17.95 -8.00 0.69
CA ARG A 46 -17.35 -8.33 1.99
C ARG A 46 -17.20 -7.09 2.88
N ASP A 47 -16.67 -6.01 2.33
CA ASP A 47 -16.50 -4.74 3.04
C ASP A 47 -17.85 -4.16 3.47
N ALA A 48 -18.88 -4.24 2.61
CA ALA A 48 -20.23 -3.80 2.95
C ALA A 48 -20.86 -4.65 4.07
N ALA A 49 -20.69 -5.97 4.05
CA ALA A 49 -21.17 -6.86 5.11
C ALA A 49 -20.47 -6.59 6.45
N LEU A 50 -19.14 -6.36 6.43
CA LEU A 50 -18.40 -5.98 7.63
C LEU A 50 -18.82 -4.60 8.15
N ALA A 51 -19.04 -3.63 7.25
CA ALA A 51 -19.51 -2.30 7.61
C ALA A 51 -20.91 -2.33 8.24
N GLU A 52 -21.81 -3.18 7.74
CA GLU A 52 -23.13 -3.41 8.34
C GLU A 52 -23.00 -4.01 9.76
N GLN A 53 -22.17 -5.04 9.93
CA GLN A 53 -21.90 -5.63 11.24
C GLN A 53 -21.31 -4.60 12.22
N GLN A 54 -20.37 -3.78 11.74
CA GLN A 54 -19.77 -2.72 12.55
C GLN A 54 -20.80 -1.62 12.91
N TYR A 55 -21.69 -1.27 11.99
CA TYR A 55 -22.78 -0.34 12.25
C TYR A 55 -23.75 -0.86 13.32
N LEU A 56 -24.15 -2.14 13.24
CA LEU A 56 -25.00 -2.80 14.23
C LEU A 56 -24.30 -2.95 15.59
N ALA A 57 -23.01 -3.27 15.60
CA ALA A 57 -22.20 -3.33 16.82
C ALA A 57 -22.06 -1.96 17.48
N THR A 58 -21.89 -0.90 16.68
CA THR A 58 -21.85 0.48 17.18
C THR A 58 -23.20 0.92 17.76
N GLN A 59 -24.31 0.58 17.11
CA GLN A 59 -25.65 0.88 17.62
C GLN A 59 -25.97 0.15 18.94
N ASN A 60 -25.57 -1.12 19.07
CA ASN A 60 -25.78 -1.90 20.29
C ASN A 60 -24.80 -1.51 21.41
N GLY A 61 -23.59 -1.05 21.09
CA GLY A 61 -22.58 -0.61 22.05
C GLY A 61 -22.87 0.73 22.74
N GLN A 62 -23.83 1.53 22.25
CA GLN A 62 -24.22 2.81 22.87
C GLN A 62 -25.04 2.66 24.17
N LYS A 63 -25.41 1.44 24.57
CA LYS A 63 -26.17 1.17 25.81
C LYS A 63 -25.33 0.67 26.98
N GLU A 64 -24.02 0.47 26.79
CA GLU A 64 -23.13 0.02 27.85
C GLU A 64 -22.30 1.21 28.40
N ALA A 65 -22.11 1.24 29.72
CA ALA A 65 -21.34 2.25 30.43
C ALA A 65 -19.94 2.44 29.79
N PRO A 66 -19.34 3.64 29.84
CA PRO A 66 -18.06 3.91 29.20
C PRO A 66 -17.01 2.91 29.70
N ARG A 67 -16.59 2.00 28.81
CA ARG A 67 -15.46 1.09 29.08
C ARG A 67 -14.21 1.93 29.20
N THR A 68 -13.48 1.76 30.30
CA THR A 68 -12.22 2.45 30.58
C THR A 68 -11.01 1.74 29.96
N ASP A 69 -11.20 0.56 29.36
CA ASP A 69 -10.15 -0.12 28.61
C ASP A 69 -10.18 0.30 27.14
N ALA A 70 -9.11 0.97 26.71
CA ALA A 70 -8.94 1.36 25.31
C ALA A 70 -8.51 0.19 24.41
N VAL A 71 -8.40 -1.02 24.96
CA VAL A 71 -7.84 -2.20 24.27
C VAL A 71 -8.87 -2.76 23.29
N GLY A 72 -8.53 -2.76 21.99
CA GLY A 72 -9.36 -3.36 20.94
C GLY A 72 -10.37 -2.41 20.29
N SER A 73 -10.25 -1.10 20.53
CA SER A 73 -11.08 -0.08 19.87
C SER A 73 -10.20 0.83 19.00
N PRO A 74 -10.10 0.60 17.68
CA PRO A 74 -9.20 1.36 16.80
C PRO A 74 -9.41 2.88 16.86
N SER A 75 -10.65 3.32 17.10
CA SER A 75 -10.98 4.75 17.24
C SER A 75 -10.50 5.35 18.56
N GLN A 76 -10.40 4.57 19.64
CA GLN A 76 -9.85 5.04 20.92
C GLN A 76 -8.32 4.93 20.97
N GLU A 77 -7.76 3.86 20.39
CA GLU A 77 -6.31 3.67 20.29
C GLU A 77 -5.64 4.77 19.45
N GLY A 78 -6.31 5.29 18.41
CA GLY A 78 -5.78 6.39 17.60
C GLY A 78 -5.82 7.77 18.27
N SER A 79 -6.63 7.94 19.33
CA SER A 79 -6.66 9.15 20.17
C SER A 79 -5.71 9.05 21.37
N GLN A 80 -5.10 7.90 21.58
CA GLN A 80 -4.07 7.72 22.59
C GLN A 80 -2.83 8.48 22.11
N ASP A 81 -2.47 9.54 22.83
CA ASP A 81 -1.38 10.45 22.52
C ASP A 81 -0.13 9.66 22.06
N PRO A 82 0.37 9.85 20.82
CA PRO A 82 1.59 9.19 20.39
C PRO A 82 2.66 9.49 21.42
N ALA A 83 3.27 8.42 21.98
CA ALA A 83 4.24 8.48 23.06
C ALA A 83 5.09 9.75 22.96
N PRO A 84 5.20 10.58 24.02
CA PRO A 84 5.79 11.92 23.95
C PRO A 84 7.07 11.92 23.13
N THR A 85 6.98 12.29 21.85
CA THR A 85 8.17 12.39 21.03
C THR A 85 8.87 13.67 21.46
N ARG A 86 10.10 13.53 21.95
CA ARG A 86 10.87 14.65 22.49
C ARG A 86 11.00 15.72 21.39
N HIS A 87 10.41 16.90 21.61
CA HIS A 87 10.65 18.06 20.77
C HIS A 87 12.15 18.43 20.81
N ALA A 88 12.68 18.95 19.72
CA ALA A 88 14.04 19.50 19.72
C ALA A 88 14.15 20.54 20.86
N PRO A 89 15.24 20.52 21.66
CA PRO A 89 15.35 21.41 22.80
C PRO A 89 15.30 22.87 22.34
N GLU A 90 14.40 23.67 22.89
CA GLU A 90 14.25 25.08 22.51
C GLU A 90 15.33 25.96 23.12
N ASN A 91 15.94 25.51 24.23
CA ASN A 91 16.95 26.27 24.97
C ASN A 91 18.19 25.42 25.30
N GLU A 92 19.35 26.06 25.40
CA GLU A 92 20.62 25.40 25.72
C GLU A 92 20.60 24.68 27.07
N HIS A 93 19.86 25.21 28.05
CA HIS A 93 19.65 24.58 29.34
C HIS A 93 18.92 23.23 29.21
N GLN A 94 17.83 23.17 28.44
CA GLN A 94 17.09 21.91 28.19
C GLN A 94 17.95 20.89 27.43
N ARG A 95 18.81 21.37 26.51
CA ARG A 95 19.77 20.53 25.78
C ARG A 95 20.79 19.84 26.69
N VAL A 96 21.13 20.41 27.86
CA VAL A 96 22.18 19.88 28.74
C VAL A 96 21.60 19.08 29.91
N TYR A 97 20.52 19.56 30.53
CA TYR A 97 19.97 18.93 31.74
C TYR A 97 19.01 17.77 31.48
N GLU A 98 18.38 17.73 30.31
CA GLU A 98 17.39 16.68 29.97
C GLU A 98 17.99 15.52 29.18
N LYS A 99 19.31 15.53 28.90
CA LYS A 99 19.98 14.42 28.24
C LYS A 99 20.22 13.27 29.20
N SER A 100 19.99 12.05 28.74
CA SER A 100 20.37 10.86 29.52
C SER A 100 21.90 10.74 29.62
N LYS A 101 22.41 10.03 30.63
CA LYS A 101 23.85 9.82 30.86
C LYS A 101 24.62 9.26 29.65
N TYR A 102 23.92 8.60 28.72
CA TYR A 102 24.51 7.95 27.55
C TYR A 102 24.19 8.69 26.24
N GLU A 103 23.48 9.80 26.29
CA GLU A 103 23.14 10.58 25.09
C GLU A 103 24.30 11.52 24.73
N SER A 104 24.75 11.47 23.48
CA SER A 104 25.88 12.26 23.02
C SER A 104 25.55 13.75 22.99
N ASP A 105 26.45 14.58 23.53
CA ASP A 105 26.21 16.03 23.59
C ASP A 105 26.14 16.72 22.23
N LYS A 106 26.89 16.16 21.27
CA LYS A 106 26.99 16.65 19.90
C LYS A 106 26.29 15.67 18.97
N PRO A 107 25.53 16.14 17.98
CA PRO A 107 25.01 15.29 16.92
C PRO A 107 26.15 14.51 16.25
N PHE A 108 25.93 13.24 15.96
CA PHE A 108 26.90 12.45 15.21
C PHE A 108 27.06 13.05 13.80
N VAL A 109 28.30 13.40 13.45
CA VAL A 109 28.66 13.84 12.10
C VAL A 109 29.65 12.83 11.55
N SER A 110 29.32 12.24 10.40
CA SER A 110 30.24 11.36 9.67
C SER A 110 31.52 12.15 9.37
N ARG A 111 32.68 11.55 9.62
CA ARG A 111 33.97 12.16 9.25
C ARG A 111 33.95 12.43 7.75
N LYS A 112 34.27 13.67 7.36
CA LYS A 112 34.45 14.01 5.94
C LYS A 112 35.69 13.27 5.46
N GLY A 113 35.49 12.10 4.87
CA GLY A 113 36.57 11.33 4.24
C GLY A 113 37.19 12.14 3.12
N ASP A 114 38.48 11.93 2.89
CA ASP A 114 39.12 12.45 1.69
C ASP A 114 38.41 11.82 0.47
N ARG A 115 37.81 12.66 -0.37
CA ARG A 115 37.12 12.20 -1.57
C ARG A 115 38.10 12.03 -2.74
N PHE A 116 39.39 12.23 -2.49
CA PHE A 116 40.47 12.24 -3.47
C PHE A 116 41.66 11.34 -3.09
N SER A 117 41.44 10.27 -2.31
CA SER A 117 42.37 9.14 -2.24
C SER A 117 41.91 8.00 -3.14
#